data_AF-A0A084VKZ3-F1
#
_entry.id   AF-A0A084VKZ3-F1
#
_cell.length_a   1.000
_cell.length_b   1.000
_cell.length_c   1.000
_cell.angle_alpha   90.00
_cell.angle_beta   90.00
_cell.angle_gamma   90.00
#
_symmetry.space_group_name_H-M   'P 1'
#
loop_
_entity.id
_entity.type
_entity.pdbx_description
1 polymer ?
#
loop_
_entity_poly.entity_id
_entity_poly.type
_entity_poly.pdbx_seq_one_letter_code
_entity_poly.pdbx_strand_id
1 'polypeptide(L)'
;MRFLSVEQTLIDIIEWIYHLRNEVVGDPNAKVILHGLGYGGTLAIWARQRFPNLIDGAYGSAASVIAKVNFFEYGEDMGNTIRTFGHDDCFGVIWRGFRTAENLVDAGLYDHISEMFQSFEAQIFGQATYDAVAQMCAELEADPAETALEVLANFFGRRYAAVDCVPYDFEAQVEGGLNEDVDFPTNAEFGIRQRLYQLCTEFGWFLTSSTGDSPFGTRITYRYFLETCRAVFGDWMTEDIVYEGVRLTNLHFGADDPRVTNVVFVNAEFDPTRLLSITNYTNTFANAFVIDRAVVALDWMTPTDNDPEAMQRIQREIEFYINLWVTDGFGPRSD
;
A
#
# COMPACT_ATOMS: atom_id res chain seq x y z
N MET A 1 17.14 14.67 3.38
CA MET A 1 17.02 13.90 2.12
C MET A 1 16.42 14.77 1.02
N ARG A 2 17.05 15.93 0.74
CA ARG A 2 16.46 17.01 -0.07
C ARG A 2 16.09 16.60 -1.51
N PHE A 3 16.80 15.64 -2.08
CA PHE A 3 16.60 15.18 -3.46
C PHE A 3 15.70 13.95 -3.56
N LEU A 4 15.25 13.38 -2.44
CA LEU A 4 14.25 12.32 -2.46
C LEU A 4 12.87 12.95 -2.61
N SER A 5 12.32 12.86 -3.82
CA SER A 5 10.98 13.35 -4.18
C SER A 5 10.52 12.58 -5.41
N VAL A 6 9.21 12.50 -5.59
CA VAL A 6 8.61 11.88 -6.78
C VAL A 6 9.14 12.54 -8.03
N GLU A 7 9.19 13.88 -8.10
CA GLU A 7 9.61 14.58 -9.31
C GLU A 7 11.03 14.20 -9.73
N GLN A 8 11.96 14.05 -8.78
CA GLN A 8 13.32 13.57 -9.09
C GLN A 8 13.29 12.13 -9.59
N THR A 9 12.56 11.23 -8.93
CA THR A 9 12.41 9.83 -9.36
C THR A 9 11.81 9.73 -10.77
N LEU A 10 10.84 10.58 -11.13
CA LEU A 10 10.28 10.60 -12.48
C LEU A 10 11.33 11.03 -13.51
N ILE A 11 12.20 11.98 -13.19
CA ILE A 11 13.31 12.37 -14.09
C ILE A 11 14.33 11.24 -14.25
N ASP A 12 14.67 10.54 -13.16
CA ASP A 12 15.57 9.38 -13.21
C ASP A 12 15.02 8.27 -14.13
N ILE A 13 13.71 7.99 -14.05
CA ILE A 13 13.02 7.05 -14.95
C ILE A 13 13.18 7.47 -16.42
N ILE A 14 13.05 8.76 -16.73
CA ILE A 14 13.17 9.27 -18.09
C ILE A 14 14.61 9.16 -18.63
N GLU A 15 15.60 9.55 -17.84
CA GLU A 15 17.02 9.40 -18.21
C GLU A 15 17.37 7.92 -18.44
N TRP A 16 16.84 7.02 -17.60
CA TRP A 16 17.02 5.59 -17.77
C TRP A 16 16.35 5.05 -19.04
N ILE A 17 15.12 5.46 -19.36
CA ILE A 17 14.45 5.11 -20.62
C ILE A 17 15.27 5.57 -21.82
N TYR A 18 15.81 6.79 -21.78
CA TYR A 18 16.67 7.31 -22.84
C TYR A 18 17.94 6.46 -23.02
N HIS A 19 18.59 6.09 -21.91
CA HIS A 19 19.74 5.19 -21.94
C HIS A 19 19.39 3.82 -22.53
N LEU A 20 18.29 3.21 -22.09
CA LEU A 20 17.85 1.91 -22.60
C LEU A 20 17.61 1.94 -24.10
N ARG A 21 16.87 2.94 -24.61
CA ARG A 21 16.57 3.07 -26.03
C ARG A 21 17.81 3.19 -26.90
N ASN A 22 18.74 4.07 -26.51
CA ASN A 22 19.87 4.42 -27.36
C ASN A 22 21.06 3.48 -27.20
N GLU A 23 21.34 3.00 -25.99
CA GLU A 23 22.58 2.27 -25.68
C GLU A 23 22.37 0.76 -25.51
N VAL A 24 21.18 0.32 -25.08
CA VAL A 24 20.91 -1.10 -24.80
C VAL A 24 20.10 -1.76 -25.92
N VAL A 25 18.95 -1.17 -26.27
CA VAL A 25 18.06 -1.66 -27.33
C VAL A 25 18.57 -1.26 -28.71
N GLY A 26 19.19 -0.08 -28.82
CA GLY A 26 19.67 0.47 -30.09
C GLY A 26 18.53 0.91 -31.03
N ASP A 27 17.35 1.18 -30.48
CA ASP A 27 16.19 1.71 -31.22
C ASP A 27 15.62 2.93 -30.47
N PRO A 28 15.84 4.16 -30.99
CA PRO A 28 15.32 5.38 -30.37
C PRO A 28 13.79 5.47 -30.40
N ASN A 29 13.11 4.66 -31.24
CA ASN A 29 11.66 4.61 -31.36
C ASN A 29 11.04 3.42 -30.61
N ALA A 30 11.83 2.65 -29.86
CA ALA A 30 11.31 1.50 -29.12
C ALA A 30 10.18 1.93 -28.18
N LYS A 31 9.05 1.24 -28.26
CA LYS A 31 7.88 1.48 -27.42
C LYS A 31 8.19 1.17 -25.96
N VAL A 32 7.70 2.01 -25.05
CA VAL A 32 7.96 1.88 -23.61
C VAL A 32 6.64 1.80 -22.86
N ILE A 33 6.43 0.68 -22.17
CA ILE A 33 5.32 0.48 -21.25
C ILE A 33 5.89 0.38 -19.83
N LEU A 34 5.35 1.16 -18.90
CA LEU A 34 5.72 1.07 -17.49
C LEU A 34 4.74 0.23 -16.70
N HIS A 35 5.24 -0.53 -15.75
CA HIS A 35 4.45 -1.29 -14.80
C HIS A 35 5.04 -1.16 -13.39
N GLY A 36 4.17 -1.14 -12.38
CA GLY A 36 4.57 -1.43 -11.01
C GLY A 36 3.40 -1.75 -10.09
N LEU A 37 3.76 -2.21 -8.89
CA LEU A 37 2.86 -2.51 -7.78
C LEU A 37 2.93 -1.40 -6.72
N GLY A 38 1.80 -1.00 -6.13
CA GLY A 38 1.76 -0.05 -5.02
C GLY A 38 2.36 1.31 -5.40
N TYR A 39 3.40 1.73 -4.66
CA TYR A 39 4.17 2.94 -4.98
C TYR A 39 4.83 2.87 -6.37
N GLY A 40 5.33 1.71 -6.79
CA GLY A 40 5.89 1.54 -8.14
C GLY A 40 4.85 1.73 -9.24
N GLY A 41 3.62 1.26 -9.01
CA GLY A 41 2.49 1.48 -9.92
C GLY A 41 2.07 2.95 -9.97
N THR A 42 2.10 3.61 -8.81
CA THR A 42 1.87 5.05 -8.68
C THR A 42 2.88 5.84 -9.52
N LEU A 43 4.18 5.52 -9.39
CA LEU A 43 5.24 6.12 -10.21
C LEU A 43 5.07 5.84 -11.70
N ALA A 44 4.71 4.62 -12.10
CA ALA A 44 4.48 4.27 -13.52
C ALA A 44 3.37 5.14 -14.13
N ILE A 45 2.27 5.33 -13.39
CA ILE A 45 1.13 6.14 -13.82
C ILE A 45 1.50 7.62 -13.90
N TRP A 46 2.15 8.15 -12.87
CA TRP A 46 2.60 9.55 -12.84
C TRP A 46 3.68 9.85 -13.90
N ALA A 47 4.58 8.90 -14.17
CA ALA A 47 5.54 9.01 -15.26
C ALA A 47 4.83 9.09 -16.62
N ARG A 48 3.85 8.20 -16.87
CA ARG A 48 3.05 8.22 -18.11
C ARG A 48 2.23 9.50 -18.24
N GLN A 49 1.70 10.02 -17.14
CA GLN A 49 0.99 11.29 -17.10
C GLN A 49 1.90 12.46 -17.50
N ARG A 50 3.13 12.49 -16.97
CA ARG A 50 4.04 13.62 -17.12
C ARG A 50 4.82 13.61 -18.43
N PHE A 51 5.14 12.41 -18.93
CA PHE A 51 5.97 12.21 -20.12
C PHE A 51 5.28 11.33 -21.17
N PRO A 52 4.09 11.71 -21.66
CA PRO A 52 3.31 10.93 -22.62
C PRO A 52 4.00 10.71 -23.97
N ASN A 53 5.00 11.56 -24.30
CA ASN A 53 5.77 11.45 -25.55
C ASN A 53 6.92 10.43 -25.45
N LEU A 54 7.28 10.01 -24.23
CA LEU A 54 8.38 9.08 -23.99
C LEU A 54 7.89 7.72 -23.54
N ILE A 55 6.73 7.65 -22.89
CA ILE A 55 6.12 6.43 -22.37
C ILE A 55 4.81 6.23 -23.12
N ASP A 56 4.66 5.11 -23.82
CA ASP A 56 3.51 4.81 -24.67
C ASP A 56 2.28 4.38 -23.86
N GLY A 57 2.50 3.71 -22.72
CA GLY A 57 1.45 3.33 -21.79
C GLY A 57 1.97 2.96 -20.41
N ALA A 58 1.07 2.84 -19.44
CA ALA A 58 1.40 2.33 -18.12
C ALA A 58 0.26 1.50 -17.54
N TYR A 59 0.59 0.51 -16.73
CA TYR A 59 -0.39 -0.11 -15.84
C TYR A 59 0.12 -0.17 -14.41
N GLY A 60 -0.76 0.05 -13.44
CA GLY A 60 -0.42 0.03 -12.03
C GLY A 60 -1.33 -0.90 -11.26
N SER A 61 -0.74 -1.92 -10.62
CA SER A 61 -1.44 -2.79 -9.67
C SER A 61 -1.41 -2.13 -8.29
N ALA A 62 -2.57 -2.04 -7.63
CA ALA A 62 -2.74 -1.39 -6.32
C ALA A 62 -2.11 0.01 -6.24
N ALA A 63 -2.17 0.78 -7.33
CA ALA A 63 -1.50 2.08 -7.43
C ALA A 63 -2.20 3.17 -6.59
N SER A 64 -1.60 3.55 -5.47
CA SER A 64 -2.10 4.59 -4.57
C SER A 64 -1.85 6.01 -5.14
N VAL A 65 -2.62 6.44 -6.15
CA VAL A 65 -2.45 7.76 -6.78
C VAL A 65 -3.06 8.93 -6.00
N ILE A 66 -3.83 8.64 -4.95
CA ILE A 66 -4.43 9.64 -4.06
C ILE A 66 -3.57 9.75 -2.79
N ALA A 67 -2.93 10.90 -2.58
CA ALA A 67 -2.21 11.20 -1.35
C ALA A 67 -3.20 11.55 -0.22
N LYS A 68 -2.98 11.04 0.98
CA LYS A 68 -3.92 11.22 2.10
C LYS A 68 -3.23 11.08 3.45
N VAL A 69 -3.21 12.17 4.23
CA VAL A 69 -2.58 12.25 5.56
C VAL A 69 -3.18 11.29 6.58
N ASN A 70 -4.50 11.13 6.60
CA ASN A 70 -5.19 10.34 7.60
C ASN A 70 -5.97 9.23 6.92
N PHE A 71 -5.37 8.05 6.77
CA PHE A 71 -5.98 6.92 6.06
C PHE A 71 -6.59 5.92 7.06
N PHE A 72 -7.67 6.34 7.70
CA PHE A 72 -8.38 5.54 8.71
C PHE A 72 -9.24 4.43 8.07
N GLU A 73 -9.70 4.65 6.84
CA GLU A 73 -10.54 3.69 6.13
C GLU A 73 -9.80 2.37 5.90
N TYR A 74 -8.46 2.37 5.92
CA TYR A 74 -7.66 1.15 5.84
C TYR A 74 -8.04 0.15 6.94
N GLY A 75 -8.06 0.60 8.20
CA GLY A 75 -8.40 -0.25 9.34
C GLY A 75 -9.89 -0.63 9.39
N GLU A 76 -10.78 0.23 8.89
CA GLU A 76 -12.22 -0.06 8.78
C GLU A 76 -12.50 -1.13 7.73
N ASP A 77 -11.86 -1.00 6.57
CA ASP A 77 -12.02 -1.91 5.45
C ASP A 77 -11.45 -3.29 5.75
N MET A 78 -10.28 -3.38 6.42
CA MET A 78 -9.80 -4.64 6.99
C MET A 78 -10.82 -5.27 7.93
N GLY A 79 -11.50 -4.47 8.76
CA GLY A 79 -12.59 -4.94 9.61
C GLY A 79 -13.75 -5.54 8.81
N ASN A 80 -14.12 -4.92 7.69
CA ASN A 80 -15.14 -5.45 6.79
C ASN A 80 -14.69 -6.73 6.08
N THR A 81 -13.41 -6.84 5.70
CA THR A 81 -12.82 -8.07 5.16
C THR A 81 -12.90 -9.21 6.19
N ILE A 82 -12.58 -8.94 7.46
CA ILE A 82 -12.74 -9.90 8.56
C ILE A 82 -14.19 -10.34 8.71
N ARG A 83 -15.16 -9.43 8.67
CA ARG A 83 -16.59 -9.79 8.73
C ARG A 83 -17.04 -10.63 7.53
N THR A 84 -16.49 -10.34 6.35
CA THR A 84 -16.91 -10.98 5.09
C THR A 84 -16.38 -12.41 4.98
N PHE A 85 -15.12 -12.66 5.35
CA PHE A 85 -14.47 -13.97 5.17
C PHE A 85 -14.25 -14.74 6.46
N GLY A 86 -14.14 -14.04 7.59
CA GLY A 86 -14.29 -14.61 8.92
C GLY A 86 -15.76 -14.64 9.26
N HIS A 87 -16.19 -13.71 10.12
CA HIS A 87 -17.58 -13.42 10.51
C HIS A 87 -17.58 -12.35 11.62
N ASP A 88 -18.76 -11.95 12.08
CA ASP A 88 -18.90 -10.93 13.13
C ASP A 88 -18.30 -11.34 14.49
N ASP A 89 -18.33 -12.63 14.85
CA ASP A 89 -17.75 -13.09 16.12
C ASP A 89 -16.23 -12.94 16.14
N CYS A 90 -15.53 -13.33 15.06
CA CYS A 90 -14.10 -13.11 14.87
C CYS A 90 -13.74 -11.62 14.95
N PHE A 91 -14.49 -10.77 14.22
CA PHE A 91 -14.33 -9.31 14.33
C PHE A 91 -14.46 -8.87 15.80
N GLY A 92 -15.46 -9.39 16.50
CA GLY A 92 -15.74 -9.09 17.90
C GLY A 92 -14.61 -9.49 18.84
N VAL A 93 -13.93 -10.61 18.60
CA VAL A 93 -12.74 -11.03 19.37
C VAL A 93 -11.64 -10.00 19.22
N ILE A 94 -11.29 -9.63 17.98
CA ILE A 94 -10.23 -8.64 17.70
C ILE A 94 -10.60 -7.29 18.34
N TRP A 95 -11.79 -6.78 18.04
CA TRP A 95 -12.26 -5.49 18.56
C TRP A 95 -12.24 -5.43 20.09
N ARG A 96 -12.78 -6.45 20.78
CA ARG A 96 -12.76 -6.49 22.25
C ARG A 96 -11.34 -6.59 22.82
N GLY A 97 -10.48 -7.37 22.19
CA GLY A 97 -9.09 -7.53 22.61
C GLY A 97 -8.33 -6.20 22.55
N PHE A 98 -8.38 -5.50 21.41
CA PHE A 98 -7.76 -4.19 21.25
C PHE A 98 -8.36 -3.14 22.19
N ARG A 99 -9.69 -3.07 22.35
CA ARG A 99 -10.32 -2.15 23.31
C ARG A 99 -9.92 -2.42 24.75
N THR A 100 -9.75 -3.69 25.12
CA THR A 100 -9.31 -4.05 26.47
C THR A 100 -7.86 -3.64 26.67
N ALA A 101 -6.98 -3.91 25.70
CA ALA A 101 -5.60 -3.41 25.72
C ALA A 101 -5.57 -1.90 25.86
N GLU A 102 -6.47 -1.18 25.17
CA GLU A 102 -6.55 0.26 25.25
C GLU A 102 -6.82 0.75 26.66
N ASN A 103 -7.88 0.22 27.28
CA ASN A 103 -8.27 0.60 28.63
C ASN A 103 -7.18 0.31 29.67
N LEU A 104 -6.40 -0.76 29.47
CA LEU A 104 -5.30 -1.11 30.36
C LEU A 104 -4.12 -0.14 30.25
N VAL A 105 -3.77 0.30 29.04
CA VAL A 105 -2.74 1.35 28.84
C VAL A 105 -3.19 2.65 29.52
N ASP A 106 -4.46 3.06 29.42
CA ASP A 106 -4.97 4.25 30.12
C ASP A 106 -4.92 4.11 31.65
N ALA A 107 -5.05 2.87 32.15
CA ALA A 107 -4.89 2.55 33.56
C ALA A 107 -3.41 2.48 34.00
N GLY A 108 -2.45 2.69 33.08
CA GLY A 108 -1.02 2.59 33.32
C GLY A 108 -0.52 1.16 33.50
N LEU A 109 -1.24 0.17 32.98
CA LEU A 109 -1.02 -1.25 33.27
C LEU A 109 -0.29 -2.06 32.20
N TYR A 110 -0.13 -1.61 30.94
CA TYR A 110 0.64 -2.34 29.90
C TYR A 110 1.10 -1.42 28.75
N ASP A 111 2.03 -1.91 27.91
CA ASP A 111 2.59 -1.24 26.72
C ASP A 111 1.87 -1.60 25.39
N HIS A 112 2.36 -1.06 24.26
CA HIS A 112 1.60 -0.39 23.20
C HIS A 112 0.88 -1.28 22.14
N ILE A 113 -0.08 -0.69 21.41
CA ILE A 113 -1.06 -1.35 20.51
C ILE A 113 -0.67 -1.37 19.02
N SER A 114 0.24 -0.51 18.59
CA SER A 114 0.46 -0.23 17.15
C SER A 114 1.01 -1.43 16.34
N GLU A 115 1.86 -2.26 16.95
CA GLU A 115 2.47 -3.42 16.28
C GLU A 115 1.49 -4.58 16.09
N MET A 116 0.55 -4.76 17.03
CA MET A 116 -0.52 -5.77 16.91
C MET A 116 -1.35 -5.55 15.64
N PHE A 117 -1.55 -4.30 15.22
CA PHE A 117 -2.24 -3.96 13.97
C PHE A 117 -1.45 -4.41 12.74
N GLN A 118 -0.14 -4.15 12.70
CA GLN A 118 0.73 -4.56 11.59
C GLN A 118 0.83 -6.09 11.46
N SER A 119 0.82 -6.81 12.59
CA SER A 119 0.76 -8.27 12.60
C SER A 119 -0.52 -8.81 11.92
N PHE A 120 -1.66 -8.15 12.11
CA PHE A 120 -2.92 -8.51 11.46
C PHE A 120 -2.90 -8.20 9.96
N GLU A 121 -2.31 -7.07 9.56
CA GLU A 121 -2.07 -6.76 8.15
C GLU A 121 -1.28 -7.89 7.46
N ALA A 122 -0.18 -8.32 8.08
CA ALA A 122 0.64 -9.40 7.55
C ALA A 122 -0.11 -10.75 7.43
N GLN A 123 -1.11 -11.00 8.29
CA GLN A 123 -1.90 -12.24 8.22
C GLN A 123 -2.99 -12.19 7.16
N ILE A 124 -3.67 -11.05 7.04
CA ILE A 124 -4.74 -10.85 6.06
C ILE A 124 -4.16 -10.86 4.64
N PHE A 125 -3.02 -10.20 4.43
CA PHE A 125 -2.47 -10.00 3.09
C PHE A 125 -1.28 -10.89 2.76
N GLY A 126 -0.54 -11.40 3.75
CA GLY A 126 0.75 -12.07 3.53
C GLY A 126 0.67 -13.41 2.78
N GLN A 127 -0.48 -14.08 2.82
CA GLN A 127 -0.73 -15.28 2.00
C GLN A 127 -1.50 -14.97 0.70
N ALA A 128 -1.89 -13.71 0.48
CA ALA A 128 -2.63 -13.24 -0.70
C ALA A 128 -3.91 -14.04 -1.04
N THR A 129 -4.55 -14.67 -0.04
CA THR A 129 -5.82 -15.38 -0.20
C THR A 129 -6.83 -14.96 0.87
N TYR A 130 -8.11 -14.94 0.52
CA TYR A 130 -9.16 -14.71 1.51
C TYR A 130 -9.29 -15.88 2.51
N ASP A 131 -8.81 -17.08 2.15
CA ASP A 131 -8.77 -18.24 3.06
C ASP A 131 -7.85 -17.97 4.27
N ALA A 132 -6.84 -17.13 4.13
CA ALA A 132 -5.98 -16.72 5.25
C ALA A 132 -6.76 -15.99 6.34
N VAL A 133 -7.75 -15.18 5.97
CA VAL A 133 -8.65 -14.49 6.92
C VAL A 133 -9.50 -15.50 7.68
N ALA A 134 -10.06 -16.48 6.98
CA ALA A 134 -10.85 -17.54 7.61
C ALA A 134 -10.00 -18.41 8.55
N GLN A 135 -8.78 -18.75 8.16
CA GLN A 135 -7.83 -19.52 9.00
C GLN A 135 -7.43 -18.75 10.26
N MET A 136 -7.11 -17.47 10.12
CA MET A 136 -6.81 -16.58 11.25
C MET A 136 -7.99 -16.52 12.22
N CYS A 137 -9.21 -16.35 11.71
CA CYS A 137 -10.41 -16.35 12.55
C CYS A 137 -10.65 -17.68 13.27
N ALA A 138 -10.48 -18.81 12.55
CA ALA A 138 -10.59 -20.14 13.16
C ALA A 138 -9.55 -20.35 14.27
N GLU A 139 -8.33 -19.83 14.11
CA GLU A 139 -7.29 -19.89 15.15
C GLU A 139 -7.66 -19.06 16.39
N LEU A 140 -8.13 -17.82 16.19
CA LEU A 140 -8.53 -16.94 17.28
C LEU A 140 -9.69 -17.54 18.10
N GLU A 141 -10.62 -18.20 17.43
CA GLU A 141 -11.82 -18.76 18.08
C GLU A 141 -11.60 -20.14 18.69
N ALA A 142 -10.60 -20.88 18.21
CA ALA A 142 -10.18 -22.13 18.81
C ALA A 142 -9.35 -21.92 20.09
N ASP A 143 -8.89 -20.70 20.37
CA ASP A 143 -8.10 -20.40 21.56
C ASP A 143 -8.96 -20.55 22.83
N PRO A 144 -8.51 -21.32 23.84
CA PRO A 144 -9.31 -21.64 25.01
C PRO A 144 -9.37 -20.52 26.05
N ALA A 145 -8.69 -19.39 25.83
CA ALA A 145 -8.67 -18.29 26.79
C ALA A 145 -10.08 -17.67 26.99
N GLU A 146 -10.35 -17.22 28.21
CA GLU A 146 -11.67 -16.68 28.58
C GLU A 146 -11.86 -15.24 28.09
N THR A 147 -10.77 -14.49 27.95
CA THR A 147 -10.82 -13.09 27.56
C THR A 147 -10.25 -12.85 26.16
N ALA A 148 -10.87 -11.93 25.42
CA ALA A 148 -10.40 -11.56 24.09
C ALA A 148 -8.96 -11.01 24.09
N LEU A 149 -8.53 -10.37 25.19
CA LEU A 149 -7.15 -9.89 25.33
C LEU A 149 -6.16 -11.04 25.41
N GLU A 150 -6.46 -12.07 26.21
CA GLU A 150 -5.61 -13.26 26.32
C GLU A 150 -5.58 -14.05 25.01
N VAL A 151 -6.70 -14.14 24.29
CA VAL A 151 -6.74 -14.72 22.93
C VAL A 151 -5.76 -14.00 22.01
N LEU A 152 -5.80 -12.66 21.97
CA LEU A 152 -4.84 -11.88 21.17
C LEU A 152 -3.40 -12.07 21.65
N ALA A 153 -3.16 -12.05 22.97
CA ALA A 153 -1.84 -12.25 23.54
C ALA A 153 -1.26 -13.63 23.17
N ASN A 154 -2.08 -14.68 23.20
CA ASN A 154 -1.70 -16.03 22.78
C ASN A 154 -1.41 -16.09 21.27
N PHE A 155 -2.25 -15.45 20.46
CA PHE A 155 -2.06 -15.35 19.01
C PHE A 155 -0.71 -14.69 18.66
N PHE A 156 -0.42 -13.52 19.25
CA PHE A 156 0.86 -12.83 19.04
C PHE A 156 2.03 -13.59 19.66
N GLY A 157 1.87 -14.18 20.84
CA GLY A 157 2.88 -15.00 21.49
C GLY A 157 3.32 -16.18 20.63
N ARG A 158 2.39 -16.84 19.92
CA ARG A 158 2.71 -17.87 18.93
C ARG A 158 3.46 -17.30 17.73
N ARG A 159 3.04 -16.14 17.23
CA ARG A 159 3.60 -15.53 16.02
C ARG A 159 5.02 -14.98 16.21
N TYR A 160 5.30 -14.45 17.39
CA TYR A 160 6.59 -13.88 17.77
C TYR A 160 7.40 -14.79 18.70
N ALA A 161 7.06 -16.08 18.78
CA ALA A 161 7.74 -17.06 19.65
C ALA A 161 9.26 -17.18 19.39
N ALA A 162 9.73 -16.77 18.21
CA ALA A 162 11.14 -16.76 17.85
C ALA A 162 11.92 -15.53 18.37
N VAL A 163 11.23 -14.56 19.00
CA VAL A 163 11.81 -13.32 19.50
C VAL A 163 11.59 -13.26 21.01
N ASP A 164 12.69 -13.21 21.79
CA ASP A 164 12.65 -13.24 23.26
C ASP A 164 11.84 -12.08 23.86
N CYS A 165 11.96 -10.89 23.25
CA CYS A 165 11.17 -9.72 23.56
C CYS A 165 11.08 -8.88 22.29
N VAL A 166 9.86 -8.58 21.86
CA VAL A 166 9.63 -7.61 20.79
C VAL A 166 9.58 -6.24 21.47
N PRO A 167 10.50 -5.31 21.16
CA PRO A 167 10.47 -3.99 21.76
C PRO A 167 9.28 -3.21 21.19
N TYR A 168 8.39 -2.73 22.07
CA TYR A 168 7.11 -2.11 21.71
C TYR A 168 7.02 -0.62 22.07
N ASP A 169 8.11 -0.02 22.56
CA ASP A 169 8.19 1.41 22.84
C ASP A 169 8.39 2.26 21.58
N PHE A 170 8.10 3.55 21.70
CA PHE A 170 8.18 4.48 20.57
C PHE A 170 9.62 4.61 20.03
N GLU A 171 10.62 4.54 20.91
CA GLU A 171 12.03 4.63 20.56
C GLU A 171 12.46 3.47 19.65
N ALA A 172 12.04 2.25 19.96
CA ALA A 172 12.27 1.07 19.12
C ALA A 172 11.59 1.19 17.74
N GLN A 173 10.40 1.79 17.69
CA GLN A 173 9.66 2.00 16.44
C GLN A 173 10.36 2.99 15.50
N VAL A 174 11.03 4.01 16.04
CA VAL A 174 11.73 5.02 15.22
C VAL A 174 13.16 4.61 14.90
N GLU A 175 13.75 3.64 15.60
CA GLU A 175 15.16 3.24 15.48
C GLU A 175 15.56 2.94 14.03
N GLY A 176 14.75 2.15 13.31
CA GLY A 176 15.01 1.80 11.91
C GLY A 176 15.05 3.01 10.98
N GLY A 177 14.36 4.09 11.34
CA GLY A 177 14.37 5.36 10.61
C GLY A 177 15.54 6.27 10.98
N LEU A 178 16.17 6.11 12.15
CA LEU A 178 17.23 7.01 12.64
C LEU A 178 18.58 6.82 11.94
N ASN A 179 18.83 5.64 11.36
CA ASN A 179 20.09 5.39 10.67
C ASN A 179 20.17 6.18 9.35
N GLU A 180 21.15 7.07 9.23
CA GLU A 180 21.31 7.92 8.04
C GLU A 180 22.19 7.31 6.94
N ASP A 181 22.88 6.19 7.23
CA ASP A 181 23.72 5.52 6.25
C ASP A 181 22.85 4.80 5.22
N VAL A 182 23.03 5.17 3.95
CA VAL A 182 22.26 4.62 2.83
C VAL A 182 22.59 3.14 2.59
N ASP A 183 23.80 2.72 2.93
CA ASP A 183 24.27 1.34 2.75
C ASP A 183 23.91 0.45 3.94
N PHE A 184 23.35 1.01 5.01
CA PHE A 184 22.88 0.22 6.14
C PHE A 184 21.73 -0.70 5.70
N PRO A 185 21.68 -1.98 6.14
CA PRO A 185 20.75 -2.96 5.58
C PRO A 185 19.27 -2.52 5.55
N THR A 186 18.77 -1.88 6.62
CA THR A 186 17.38 -1.42 6.67
C THR A 186 17.05 -0.35 5.62
N ASN A 187 18.04 0.44 5.24
CA ASN A 187 17.92 1.48 4.22
C ASN A 187 18.18 0.93 2.81
N ALA A 188 19.22 0.12 2.65
CA ALA A 188 19.62 -0.43 1.36
C ALA A 188 18.63 -1.48 0.82
N GLU A 189 18.09 -2.32 1.70
CA GLU A 189 17.20 -3.43 1.31
C GLU A 189 15.72 -3.03 1.36
N PHE A 190 15.30 -2.31 2.39
CA PHE A 190 13.89 -2.01 2.64
C PHE A 190 13.52 -0.53 2.47
N GLY A 191 14.51 0.36 2.39
CA GLY A 191 14.28 1.79 2.23
C GLY A 191 13.50 2.42 3.38
N ILE A 192 13.65 1.95 4.63
CA ILE A 192 12.81 2.37 5.76
C ILE A 192 12.84 3.89 5.95
N ARG A 193 14.03 4.50 6.08
CA ARG A 193 14.16 5.95 6.25
C ARG A 193 13.67 6.72 5.01
N GLN A 194 13.95 6.21 3.82
CA GLN A 194 13.55 6.79 2.54
C GLN A 194 12.03 6.83 2.39
N ARG A 195 11.37 5.70 2.61
CA ARG A 195 9.92 5.57 2.54
C ARG A 195 9.25 6.46 3.59
N LEU A 196 9.74 6.44 4.83
CA LEU A 196 9.21 7.29 5.89
C LEU A 196 9.33 8.78 5.51
N TYR A 197 10.45 9.20 4.93
CA TYR A 197 10.61 10.59 4.48
C TYR A 197 9.51 10.98 3.47
N GLN A 198 9.26 10.17 2.44
CA GLN A 198 8.22 10.48 1.45
C GLN A 198 6.79 10.42 2.03
N LEU A 199 6.53 9.51 2.98
CA LEU A 199 5.27 9.52 3.72
C LEU A 199 5.10 10.85 4.48
N CYS A 200 6.16 11.36 5.11
CA CYS A 200 6.11 12.62 5.85
C CYS A 200 6.08 13.88 4.96
N THR A 201 6.60 13.83 3.72
CA THR A 201 6.75 15.03 2.88
C THR A 201 5.88 15.09 1.65
N GLU A 202 5.29 13.97 1.19
CA GLU A 202 4.56 13.90 -0.08
C GLU A 202 3.21 13.16 0.04
N PHE A 203 3.18 12.00 0.69
CA PHE A 203 2.03 11.09 0.54
C PHE A 203 1.09 11.07 1.72
N GLY A 204 1.65 11.15 2.92
CA GLY A 204 0.91 11.08 4.16
C GLY A 204 0.15 9.78 4.40
N TRP A 205 0.29 8.72 3.59
CA TRP A 205 -0.45 7.44 3.63
C TRP A 205 -0.34 6.67 4.96
N PHE A 206 -0.67 7.32 6.06
CA PHE A 206 -0.55 6.87 7.42
C PHE A 206 -1.78 6.05 7.74
N LEU A 207 -1.55 4.77 8.00
CA LEU A 207 -2.58 3.80 8.32
C LEU A 207 -3.04 4.05 9.76
N THR A 208 -4.21 4.65 9.92
CA THR A 208 -4.73 5.03 11.25
C THR A 208 -5.94 4.19 11.62
N SER A 209 -6.31 4.18 12.90
CA SER A 209 -7.50 3.48 13.43
C SER A 209 -8.42 4.39 14.24
N SER A 210 -8.23 5.72 14.15
CA SER A 210 -8.77 6.70 15.10
C SER A 210 -10.31 6.84 15.17
N THR A 211 -11.09 6.23 14.27
CA THR A 211 -12.56 6.38 14.21
C THR A 211 -13.31 5.45 15.15
N GLY A 212 -12.69 4.31 15.53
CA GLY A 212 -13.29 3.30 16.39
C GLY A 212 -14.16 2.25 15.66
N ASP A 213 -14.38 2.44 14.36
CA ASP A 213 -15.03 1.46 13.47
C ASP A 213 -14.06 0.34 13.04
N SER A 214 -12.75 0.62 13.11
CA SER A 214 -11.70 -0.38 12.98
C SER A 214 -11.68 -1.36 14.18
N PRO A 215 -11.40 -2.67 13.97
CA PRO A 215 -11.24 -3.62 15.07
C PRO A 215 -9.92 -3.45 15.82
N PHE A 216 -9.02 -2.58 15.36
CA PHE A 216 -7.65 -2.47 15.87
C PHE A 216 -7.46 -1.31 16.87
N GLY A 217 -8.52 -0.97 17.60
CA GLY A 217 -8.55 0.15 18.54
C GLY A 217 -8.63 1.50 17.84
N THR A 218 -8.19 2.54 18.55
CA THR A 218 -8.26 3.97 18.21
C THR A 218 -6.97 4.75 18.46
N ARG A 219 -5.97 4.15 19.09
CA ARG A 219 -4.71 4.84 19.47
C ARG A 219 -3.74 5.10 18.32
N ILE A 220 -3.89 4.43 17.18
CA ILE A 220 -3.06 4.69 15.99
C ILE A 220 -3.65 5.92 15.29
N THR A 221 -3.24 7.10 15.74
CA THR A 221 -3.71 8.40 15.24
C THR A 221 -2.68 9.04 14.32
N TYR A 222 -3.10 10.02 13.52
CA TYR A 222 -2.17 10.85 12.75
C TYR A 222 -1.07 11.47 13.64
N ARG A 223 -1.39 11.83 14.90
CA ARG A 223 -0.39 12.37 15.84
C ARG A 223 0.77 11.41 16.09
N TYR A 224 0.50 10.10 16.19
CA TYR A 224 1.57 9.10 16.34
C TYR A 224 2.57 9.21 15.17
N PHE A 225 2.07 9.24 13.93
CA PHE A 225 2.92 9.36 12.75
C PHE A 225 3.63 10.71 12.64
N LEU A 226 2.99 11.81 13.03
CA LEU A 226 3.64 13.12 13.06
C LEU A 226 4.83 13.13 14.04
N GLU A 227 4.65 12.54 15.23
CA GLU A 227 5.75 12.41 16.19
C GLU A 227 6.85 11.46 15.66
N THR A 228 6.51 10.36 14.98
CA THR A 228 7.48 9.49 14.27
C THR A 228 8.30 10.30 13.26
N CYS A 229 7.64 11.12 12.43
CA CYS A 229 8.34 11.97 11.47
C CYS A 229 9.28 12.99 12.16
N ARG A 230 8.84 13.61 13.27
CA ARG A 230 9.67 14.55 14.05
C ARG A 230 10.86 13.89 14.72
N ALA A 231 10.66 12.71 15.31
CA ALA A 231 11.72 11.95 15.95
C ALA A 231 12.83 11.58 14.95
N VAL A 232 12.45 11.25 13.71
CA VAL A 232 13.40 10.77 12.69
C VAL A 232 14.06 11.89 11.88
N PHE A 233 13.36 12.99 11.62
CA PHE A 233 13.83 14.06 10.72
C PHE A 233 13.99 15.43 11.40
N GLY A 234 13.48 15.61 12.62
CA GLY A 234 13.56 16.82 13.41
C GLY A 234 12.25 17.62 13.47
N ASP A 235 12.20 18.57 14.42
CA ASP A 235 11.01 19.35 14.77
C ASP A 235 10.46 20.26 13.66
N TRP A 236 11.23 20.46 12.58
CA TRP A 236 10.75 21.18 11.39
C TRP A 236 9.61 20.44 10.68
N MET A 237 9.44 19.14 10.93
CA MET A 237 8.31 18.38 10.43
C MET A 237 7.05 18.74 11.24
N THR A 238 6.36 19.78 10.80
CA THR A 238 5.09 20.20 11.39
C THR A 238 3.91 19.57 10.67
N GLU A 239 2.75 19.62 11.32
CA GLU A 239 1.47 19.25 10.71
C GLU A 239 1.28 19.97 9.36
N ASP A 240 1.53 21.28 9.31
CA ASP A 240 1.41 22.08 8.08
C ASP A 240 2.33 21.58 6.95
N ILE A 241 3.57 21.17 7.27
CA ILE A 241 4.51 20.64 6.27
C ILE A 241 3.97 19.34 5.65
N VAL A 242 3.48 18.43 6.49
CA VAL A 242 2.92 17.14 6.02
C VAL A 242 1.66 17.38 5.17
N TYR A 243 0.73 18.20 5.68
CA TYR A 243 -0.52 18.51 4.98
C TYR A 243 -0.27 19.22 3.65
N GLU A 244 0.64 20.19 3.61
CA GLU A 244 0.96 20.90 2.39
C GLU A 244 1.65 19.99 1.37
N GLY A 245 2.53 19.09 1.81
CA GLY A 245 3.11 18.04 0.96
C GLY A 245 2.03 17.22 0.25
N VAL A 246 1.10 16.65 1.02
CA VAL A 246 -0.03 15.88 0.48
C VAL A 246 -0.90 16.69 -0.47
N ARG A 247 -1.20 17.95 -0.10
CA ARG A 247 -2.00 18.84 -0.93
C ARG A 247 -1.31 19.13 -2.27
N LEU A 248 0.01 19.37 -2.25
CA LEU A 248 0.80 19.65 -3.44
C LEU A 248 0.92 18.42 -4.33
N THR A 249 1.15 17.22 -3.77
CA THR A 249 1.16 15.97 -4.53
C THR A 249 -0.18 15.73 -5.24
N ASN A 250 -1.30 15.87 -4.54
CA ASN A 250 -2.63 15.75 -5.16
C ASN A 250 -2.89 16.82 -6.21
N LEU A 251 -2.45 18.07 -5.99
CA LEU A 251 -2.58 19.14 -6.98
C LEU A 251 -1.73 18.85 -8.23
N HIS A 252 -0.54 18.29 -8.05
CA HIS A 252 0.39 18.00 -9.13
C HIS A 252 -0.08 16.84 -10.02
N PHE A 253 -0.56 15.76 -9.40
CA PHE A 253 -0.92 14.53 -10.11
C PHE A 253 -2.42 14.33 -10.31
N GLY A 254 -3.27 15.17 -9.73
CA GLY A 254 -4.72 15.20 -9.97
C GLY A 254 -5.55 14.25 -9.10
N ALA A 255 -4.93 13.48 -8.20
CA ALA A 255 -5.60 12.60 -7.25
C ALA A 255 -6.65 11.67 -7.90
N ASP A 256 -7.93 11.89 -7.64
CA ASP A 256 -9.07 11.11 -8.15
C ASP A 256 -9.47 11.46 -9.59
N ASP A 257 -8.95 12.55 -10.16
CA ASP A 257 -9.03 12.86 -11.59
C ASP A 257 -7.65 13.22 -12.18
N PRO A 258 -6.78 12.21 -12.41
CA PRO A 258 -5.42 12.43 -12.89
C PRO A 258 -5.36 12.82 -14.39
N ARG A 259 -6.46 12.75 -15.13
CA ARG A 259 -6.56 13.10 -16.57
C ARG A 259 -5.47 12.44 -17.43
N VAL A 260 -5.27 11.15 -17.21
CA VAL A 260 -4.27 10.32 -17.89
C VAL A 260 -4.78 9.71 -19.19
N THR A 261 -3.85 9.25 -20.04
CA THR A 261 -4.15 8.47 -21.26
C THR A 261 -3.26 7.25 -21.33
N ASN A 262 -3.75 6.16 -21.93
CA ASN A 262 -3.04 4.88 -22.02
C ASN A 262 -2.59 4.36 -20.65
N VAL A 263 -3.51 4.42 -19.69
CA VAL A 263 -3.30 3.92 -18.33
C VAL A 263 -4.34 2.87 -17.98
N VAL A 264 -3.90 1.80 -17.33
CA VAL A 264 -4.77 0.81 -16.69
C VAL A 264 -4.49 0.77 -15.19
N PHE A 265 -5.52 1.02 -14.38
CA PHE A 265 -5.48 0.84 -12.93
C PHE A 265 -6.06 -0.53 -12.59
N VAL A 266 -5.34 -1.33 -11.80
CA VAL A 266 -5.83 -2.64 -11.34
C VAL A 266 -5.81 -2.66 -9.83
N ASN A 267 -6.92 -3.06 -9.22
CA ASN A 267 -7.06 -3.16 -7.77
C ASN A 267 -7.69 -4.49 -7.39
N ALA A 268 -7.40 -4.97 -6.19
CA ALA A 268 -8.12 -6.10 -5.60
C ALA A 268 -9.30 -5.57 -4.76
N GLU A 269 -10.43 -6.29 -4.77
CA GLU A 269 -11.66 -5.86 -4.10
C GLU A 269 -11.50 -5.67 -2.59
N PHE A 270 -10.68 -6.49 -1.95
CA PHE A 270 -10.48 -6.50 -0.49
C PHE A 270 -9.10 -6.01 -0.07
N ASP A 271 -8.34 -5.42 -0.99
CA ASP A 271 -7.13 -4.67 -0.68
C ASP A 271 -7.53 -3.23 -0.31
N PRO A 272 -7.32 -2.77 0.94
CA PRO A 272 -7.74 -1.44 1.36
C PRO A 272 -7.02 -0.32 0.58
N THR A 273 -5.82 -0.57 0.05
CA THR A 273 -5.08 0.44 -0.75
C THR A 273 -5.84 0.86 -2.01
N ARG A 274 -6.83 0.07 -2.47
CA ARG A 274 -7.74 0.46 -3.54
C ARG A 274 -8.49 1.77 -3.26
N LEU A 275 -8.67 2.12 -1.98
CA LEU A 275 -9.32 3.36 -1.54
C LEU A 275 -8.45 4.60 -1.79
N LEU A 276 -7.16 4.41 -2.08
CA LEU A 276 -6.22 5.45 -2.53
C LEU A 276 -5.95 5.37 -4.05
N SER A 277 -6.68 4.53 -4.76
CA SER A 277 -6.51 4.26 -6.19
C SER A 277 -7.76 4.65 -6.98
N ILE A 278 -7.66 4.56 -8.30
CA ILE A 278 -8.81 4.70 -9.20
C ILE A 278 -9.41 3.31 -9.42
N THR A 279 -10.61 3.08 -8.87
CA THR A 279 -11.36 1.81 -9.01
C THR A 279 -12.48 1.88 -10.05
N ASN A 280 -12.89 3.09 -10.42
CA ASN A 280 -13.81 3.38 -11.49
C ASN A 280 -13.42 4.73 -12.12
N TYR A 281 -13.44 4.83 -13.44
CA TYR A 281 -13.05 6.06 -14.11
C TYR A 281 -13.90 6.34 -15.35
N THR A 282 -14.35 7.59 -15.51
CA THR A 282 -15.16 8.03 -16.65
C THR A 282 -14.34 8.48 -17.86
N ASN A 283 -13.01 8.48 -17.74
CA ASN A 283 -12.09 8.86 -18.80
C ASN A 283 -12.04 7.78 -19.89
N THR A 284 -12.33 8.13 -21.14
CA THR A 284 -12.36 7.18 -22.26
C THR A 284 -10.98 6.70 -22.71
N PHE A 285 -9.89 7.28 -22.20
CA PHE A 285 -8.51 6.97 -22.57
C PHE A 285 -7.74 6.21 -21.48
N ALA A 286 -8.40 5.87 -20.37
CA ALA A 286 -7.82 5.10 -19.29
C ALA A 286 -8.88 4.14 -18.71
N ASN A 287 -8.44 3.02 -18.15
CA ASN A 287 -9.36 2.01 -17.64
C ASN A 287 -9.01 1.68 -16.19
N ALA A 288 -10.02 1.33 -15.41
CA ALA A 288 -9.88 0.89 -14.04
C ALA A 288 -10.59 -0.44 -13.87
N PHE A 289 -9.90 -1.40 -13.23
CA PHE A 289 -10.40 -2.74 -12.98
C PHE A 289 -10.29 -3.08 -11.50
N VAL A 290 -11.29 -3.82 -11.03
CA VAL A 290 -11.29 -4.44 -9.70
C VAL A 290 -11.37 -5.95 -9.89
N ILE A 291 -10.42 -6.67 -9.31
CA ILE A 291 -10.38 -8.13 -9.29
C ILE A 291 -11.32 -8.59 -8.19
N ASP A 292 -12.46 -9.14 -8.62
CA ASP A 292 -13.50 -9.71 -7.76
C ASP A 292 -12.92 -10.75 -6.80
N ARG A 293 -13.30 -10.67 -5.52
CA ARG A 293 -12.89 -11.57 -4.44
C ARG A 293 -11.38 -11.73 -4.23
N ALA A 294 -10.56 -10.80 -4.70
CA ALA A 294 -9.13 -10.77 -4.41
C ALA A 294 -8.81 -9.90 -3.19
N VAL A 295 -7.83 -10.32 -2.38
CA VAL A 295 -7.30 -9.55 -1.24
C VAL A 295 -5.99 -8.81 -1.58
N VAL A 296 -5.33 -9.17 -2.67
CA VAL A 296 -4.10 -8.54 -3.19
C VAL A 296 -4.16 -8.54 -4.72
N ALA A 297 -3.64 -7.48 -5.35
CA ALA A 297 -3.52 -7.37 -6.81
C ALA A 297 -2.29 -8.14 -7.33
N LEU A 298 -2.51 -9.40 -7.73
CA LEU A 298 -1.49 -10.31 -8.29
C LEU A 298 -1.60 -10.48 -9.81
N ASP A 299 -2.20 -9.52 -10.48
CA ASP A 299 -2.43 -9.49 -11.93
C ASP A 299 -1.14 -9.55 -12.77
N TRP A 300 -0.01 -9.19 -12.19
CA TRP A 300 1.32 -9.24 -12.81
C TRP A 300 2.01 -10.62 -12.73
N MET A 301 1.47 -11.55 -11.93
CA MET A 301 2.05 -12.90 -11.79
C MET A 301 1.76 -13.75 -13.03
N THR A 302 2.60 -14.76 -13.26
CA THR A 302 2.40 -15.72 -14.35
C THR A 302 1.05 -16.40 -14.21
N PRO A 303 0.17 -16.33 -15.23
CA PRO A 303 -1.15 -16.96 -15.18
C PRO A 303 -1.06 -18.47 -14.97
N THR A 304 -1.97 -19.01 -14.17
CA THR A 304 -2.13 -20.45 -13.98
C THR A 304 -3.57 -20.90 -14.22
N ASP A 305 -3.76 -22.18 -14.59
CA ASP A 305 -5.09 -22.77 -14.78
C ASP A 305 -5.93 -22.79 -13.49
N ASN A 306 -5.29 -22.62 -12.33
CA ASN A 306 -5.94 -22.56 -11.02
C ASN A 306 -6.35 -21.13 -10.62
N ASP A 307 -5.96 -20.11 -11.37
CA ASP A 307 -6.27 -18.73 -11.05
C ASP A 307 -7.78 -18.49 -11.14
N PRO A 308 -8.37 -17.68 -10.24
CA PRO A 308 -9.78 -17.31 -10.34
C PRO A 308 -10.12 -16.69 -11.70
N GLU A 309 -11.31 -16.98 -12.24
CA GLU A 309 -11.76 -16.45 -13.53
C GLU A 309 -11.67 -14.92 -13.61
N ALA A 310 -11.92 -14.24 -12.48
CA ALA A 310 -11.76 -12.79 -12.37
C ALA A 310 -10.33 -12.33 -12.65
N MET A 311 -9.33 -13.01 -12.10
CA MET A 311 -7.92 -12.72 -12.33
C MET A 311 -7.54 -12.93 -13.81
N GLN A 312 -7.90 -14.09 -14.36
CA GLN A 312 -7.62 -14.43 -15.75
C GLN A 312 -8.25 -13.44 -16.74
N ARG A 313 -9.46 -12.95 -16.44
CA ARG A 313 -10.10 -11.90 -17.23
C ARG A 313 -9.30 -10.61 -17.19
N ILE A 314 -8.87 -10.14 -16.01
CA ILE A 314 -8.08 -8.91 -15.88
C ILE A 314 -6.72 -9.03 -16.58
N GLN A 315 -6.05 -10.17 -16.48
CA GLN A 315 -4.80 -10.42 -17.21
C GLN A 315 -4.98 -10.31 -18.73
N ARG A 316 -6.09 -10.83 -19.29
CA ARG A 316 -6.43 -10.67 -20.71
C ARG A 316 -6.69 -9.22 -21.10
N GLU A 317 -7.35 -8.44 -20.24
CA GLU A 317 -7.56 -7.00 -20.46
C GLU A 317 -6.23 -6.24 -20.49
N ILE A 318 -5.34 -6.51 -19.52
CA ILE A 318 -3.99 -5.92 -19.47
C ILE A 318 -3.22 -6.23 -20.76
N GLU A 319 -3.19 -7.50 -21.17
CA GLU A 319 -2.53 -7.92 -22.40
C GLU A 319 -3.13 -7.21 -23.63
N PHE A 320 -4.45 -7.08 -23.70
CA PHE A 320 -5.13 -6.34 -24.76
C PHE A 320 -4.67 -4.89 -24.84
N TYR A 321 -4.64 -4.16 -23.72
CA TYR A 321 -4.22 -2.75 -23.72
C TYR A 321 -2.73 -2.58 -24.01
N ILE A 322 -1.87 -3.45 -23.47
CA ILE A 322 -0.43 -3.43 -23.79
C ILE A 322 -0.22 -3.61 -25.29
N ASN A 323 -0.88 -4.61 -25.89
CA ASN A 323 -0.79 -4.84 -27.33
C ASN A 323 -1.29 -3.63 -28.12
N LEU A 324 -2.42 -3.03 -27.72
CA LEU A 324 -2.98 -1.85 -28.35
C LEU A 324 -1.98 -0.67 -28.37
N TRP A 325 -1.24 -0.46 -27.28
CA TRP A 325 -0.28 0.63 -27.15
C TRP A 325 1.02 0.38 -27.93
N VAL A 326 1.45 -0.88 -28.02
CA VAL A 326 2.66 -1.25 -28.77
C VAL A 326 2.43 -1.23 -30.28
N THR A 327 1.21 -1.49 -30.76
CA THR A 327 0.91 -1.55 -32.21
C THR A 327 0.32 -0.27 -32.81
N ASP A 328 0.37 0.87 -32.10
CA ASP A 328 -0.23 2.16 -32.53
C ASP A 328 -1.75 2.08 -32.87
N GLY A 329 -2.49 1.17 -32.19
CA GLY A 329 -3.94 1.00 -32.36
C GLY A 329 -4.37 -0.09 -33.36
N PHE A 330 -5.67 -0.12 -33.71
CA PHE A 330 -6.26 -1.01 -34.75
C PHE A 330 -5.85 -0.60 -36.18
N GLY A 331 -4.55 -0.49 -36.45
CA GLY A 331 -4.02 -0.42 -37.80
C GLY A 331 -4.03 -1.82 -38.45
N PRO A 332 -4.30 -1.94 -39.76
CA PRO A 332 -4.21 -3.24 -40.42
C PRO A 332 -2.79 -3.78 -40.23
N ARG A 333 -2.68 -5.06 -39.83
CA ARG A 333 -1.40 -5.79 -39.91
C ARG A 333 -0.84 -5.55 -41.31
N SER A 334 0.31 -4.89 -41.39
CA SER A 334 1.10 -4.90 -42.61
C SER A 334 1.54 -6.34 -42.81
N ASP A 335 0.99 -6.95 -43.86
CA ASP A 335 1.22 -8.34 -44.30
C ASP A 335 2.70 -8.72 -44.41
#